data_AF-A0A9W5ANL0-F1
#
_entry.id   AF-A0A9W5ANL0-F1
#
_cell.length_a   1.000
_cell.length_b   1.000
_cell.length_c   1.000
_cell.angle_alpha   90.00
_cell.angle_beta   90.00
_cell.angle_gamma   90.00
#
_symmetry.space_group_name_H-M   'P 1'
#
loop_
_entity.id
_entity.type
_entity.pdbx_description
1 polymer ?
#
loop_
_entity_poly.entity_id
_entity_poly.type
_entity_poly.pdbx_seq_one_letter_code
_entity_poly.pdbx_strand_id
1 'polypeptide(L)'
;MNFKKTTNSIENLDAFIDGADTQKDTLIDKKVSVVTKISKELSNKIKLKYPKMPLTKYIEQALMVKIPHINEDILLTICQQAEWFNTSIADFVRYKMGLMETPEPNELNKNEEKLENKILYVSNDNKKIIKRNAENIGLSLYRYSEIKIKATYELKDIFTFEELMQFKAEAMNYDLELDEYIAMRIKG
;
A
#
# COMPACT_ATOMS: atom_id res chain seq x y z
N MET A 1 43.88 -21.25 59.21
CA MET A 1 43.09 -20.00 59.17
C MET A 1 43.99 -18.87 58.72
N ASN A 2 43.63 -18.17 57.65
CA ASN A 2 44.08 -16.80 57.36
C ASN A 2 43.23 -16.28 56.19
N PHE A 3 42.07 -15.71 56.53
CA PHE A 3 41.26 -14.94 55.59
C PHE A 3 41.93 -13.58 55.38
N LYS A 4 42.49 -13.34 54.19
CA LYS A 4 42.86 -11.98 53.77
C LYS A 4 41.56 -11.19 53.57
N LYS A 5 41.32 -10.20 54.43
CA LYS A 5 40.34 -9.13 54.17
C LYS A 5 40.89 -8.23 53.07
N THR A 6 40.30 -8.29 51.89
CA THR A 6 40.42 -7.23 50.88
C THR A 6 39.26 -6.27 51.10
N THR A 7 39.58 -5.07 51.56
CA THR A 7 38.68 -3.93 51.66
C THR A 7 38.29 -3.48 50.24
N ASN A 8 37.00 -3.57 49.91
CA ASN A 8 36.45 -2.95 48.70
C ASN A 8 36.39 -1.43 48.92
N SER A 9 37.30 -0.70 48.29
CA SER A 9 37.21 0.75 48.11
C SER A 9 36.01 1.06 47.20
N ILE A 10 35.05 1.81 47.74
CA ILE A 10 33.78 2.22 47.09
C ILE A 10 34.00 3.38 46.09
N GLU A 11 35.23 3.83 45.86
CA GLU A 11 35.55 5.05 45.11
C GLU A 11 35.25 5.00 43.60
N ASN A 12 34.84 3.86 43.04
CA ASN A 12 34.52 3.74 41.61
C ASN A 12 33.08 3.30 41.30
N LEU A 13 32.17 3.28 42.29
CA LEU A 13 30.75 3.00 42.03
C LEU A 13 30.05 4.19 41.37
N ASP A 14 30.38 5.42 41.75
CA ASP A 14 29.76 6.63 41.19
C ASP A 14 30.13 6.85 39.72
N ALA A 15 31.36 6.48 39.31
CA ALA A 15 31.79 6.53 37.91
C ALA A 15 31.16 5.43 37.02
N PHE A 16 30.60 4.37 37.61
CA PHE A 16 29.87 3.34 36.86
C PHE A 16 28.38 3.68 36.69
N ILE A 17 27.83 4.49 37.60
CA ILE A 17 26.42 4.92 37.56
C ILE A 17 26.24 6.06 36.55
N ASP A 18 27.18 7.02 36.47
CA ASP A 18 27.12 8.12 35.48
C ASP A 18 27.31 7.66 34.02
N GLY A 19 27.86 6.47 33.80
CA GLY A 19 27.96 5.86 32.47
C GLY A 19 26.68 5.15 31.99
N ALA A 20 25.79 4.76 32.91
CA ALA A 20 24.60 3.98 32.59
C ALA A 20 23.44 4.84 32.03
N ASP A 21 23.41 6.13 32.34
CA ASP A 21 22.37 7.07 31.88
C ASP A 21 22.58 7.61 30.44
N THR A 22 23.66 7.19 29.77
CA THR A 22 23.88 7.51 28.35
C THR A 22 23.26 6.51 27.38
N GLN A 23 22.65 5.42 27.87
CA GLN A 23 21.71 4.63 27.07
C GLN A 23 20.31 5.25 27.12
N LYS A 24 20.22 6.52 26.72
CA LYS A 24 18.93 7.13 26.33
C LYS A 24 18.37 6.32 25.18
N ASP A 25 17.38 5.50 25.52
CA ASP A 25 16.23 5.14 24.69
C ASP A 25 16.52 5.15 23.19
N THR A 26 17.09 4.06 22.67
CA THR A 26 16.58 3.61 21.38
C THR A 26 15.13 3.24 21.62
N LEU A 27 14.24 4.22 21.45
CA LEU A 27 12.81 4.02 21.24
C LEU A 27 12.70 3.02 20.10
N ILE A 28 12.69 1.72 20.43
CA ILE A 28 12.39 0.67 19.46
C ILE A 28 10.94 0.95 19.10
N ASP A 29 10.76 1.57 17.94
CA ASP A 29 9.45 1.90 17.39
C ASP A 29 8.59 0.64 17.47
N LYS A 30 7.62 0.63 18.39
CA LYS A 30 6.89 -0.58 18.75
C LYS A 30 6.05 -0.98 17.54
N LYS A 31 6.54 -1.98 16.81
CA LYS A 31 5.82 -2.50 15.64
C LYS A 31 4.55 -3.22 16.09
N VAL A 32 3.46 -2.93 15.40
CA VAL A 32 2.14 -3.52 15.60
C VAL A 32 1.76 -4.32 14.38
N SER A 33 0.97 -5.37 14.57
CA SER A 33 0.49 -6.21 13.47
C SER A 33 -0.77 -5.62 12.82
N VAL A 34 -0.81 -5.78 11.50
CA VAL A 34 -1.95 -5.54 10.62
C VAL A 34 -2.13 -6.79 9.76
N VAL A 35 -3.33 -7.34 9.70
CA VAL A 35 -3.64 -8.47 8.82
C VAL A 35 -4.20 -7.93 7.51
N THR A 36 -3.58 -8.29 6.40
CA THR A 36 -3.94 -7.88 5.04
C THR A 36 -4.35 -9.10 4.22
N LYS A 37 -5.19 -8.89 3.20
CA LYS A 37 -5.66 -9.96 2.30
C LYS A 37 -5.12 -9.72 0.89
N ILE A 38 -4.59 -10.77 0.28
CA ILE A 38 -4.01 -10.71 -1.08
C ILE A 38 -4.12 -12.09 -1.75
N SER A 39 -4.36 -12.15 -3.06
CA SER A 39 -4.35 -13.44 -3.76
C SER A 39 -2.93 -13.98 -3.91
N LYS A 40 -2.81 -15.32 -3.93
CA LYS A 40 -1.52 -16.01 -4.12
C LYS A 40 -0.88 -15.64 -5.46
N GLU A 41 -1.70 -15.52 -6.50
CA GLU A 41 -1.27 -15.17 -7.85
C GLU A 41 -0.71 -13.75 -7.89
N LEU A 42 -1.42 -12.77 -7.32
CA LEU A 42 -0.93 -11.40 -7.23
C LEU A 42 0.35 -11.32 -6.40
N SER A 43 0.43 -12.06 -5.28
CA SER A 43 1.64 -12.15 -4.47
C SER A 43 2.85 -12.63 -5.29
N ASN A 44 2.66 -13.60 -6.17
CA ASN A 44 3.71 -14.11 -7.05
C ASN A 44 4.07 -13.10 -8.15
N LYS A 45 3.07 -12.49 -8.79
CA LYS A 45 3.26 -11.42 -9.79
C LYS A 45 4.08 -10.25 -9.22
N ILE A 46 3.77 -9.80 -8.00
CA ILE A 46 4.53 -8.74 -7.31
C ILE A 46 5.99 -9.15 -7.08
N LYS A 47 6.23 -10.37 -6.57
CA LYS A 47 7.60 -10.87 -6.33
C LYS A 47 8.43 -10.94 -7.61
N LEU A 48 7.80 -11.33 -8.73
CA LEU A 48 8.45 -11.40 -10.04
C LEU A 48 8.75 -10.00 -10.59
N LYS A 49 7.81 -9.05 -10.49
CA LYS A 49 7.98 -7.67 -10.96
C LYS A 49 8.97 -6.88 -10.11
N TYR A 50 9.04 -7.15 -8.80
CA TYR A 50 9.88 -6.42 -7.85
C TYR A 50 10.79 -7.36 -7.02
N PRO A 51 11.76 -8.05 -7.64
CA PRO A 51 12.55 -9.09 -6.97
C PRO A 51 13.45 -8.56 -5.83
N LYS A 52 13.82 -7.26 -5.88
CA LYS A 52 14.63 -6.60 -4.86
C LYS A 52 13.80 -6.00 -3.71
N MET A 53 12.48 -6.08 -3.76
CA MET A 53 11.58 -5.54 -2.74
C MET A 53 10.84 -6.68 -2.03
N PRO A 54 10.93 -6.78 -0.69
CA PRO A 54 10.13 -7.74 0.05
C PRO A 54 8.63 -7.49 -0.15
N LEU A 55 7.84 -8.55 -0.31
CA LEU A 55 6.39 -8.45 -0.49
C LEU A 55 5.71 -7.64 0.63
N THR A 56 6.16 -7.79 1.87
CA THR A 56 5.64 -7.01 3.02
C THR A 56 5.89 -5.51 2.86
N LYS A 57 7.08 -5.12 2.40
CA LYS A 57 7.41 -3.72 2.13
C LYS A 57 6.57 -3.16 0.98
N TYR A 58 6.35 -3.97 -0.06
CA TYR A 58 5.44 -3.59 -1.15
C TYR A 58 4.02 -3.37 -0.65
N ILE A 59 3.47 -4.31 0.14
CA ILE A 59 2.12 -4.20 0.70
C ILE A 59 2.00 -2.95 1.58
N GLU A 60 2.96 -2.69 2.46
CA GLU A 60 2.97 -1.48 3.29
C GLU A 60 2.92 -0.21 2.44
N GLN A 61 3.77 -0.11 1.42
CA GLN A 61 3.78 1.03 0.50
C GLN A 61 2.45 1.17 -0.25
N ALA A 62 1.88 0.08 -0.75
CA ALA A 62 0.61 0.09 -1.47
C ALA A 62 -0.53 0.61 -0.59
N LEU A 63 -0.57 0.26 0.70
CA LEU A 63 -1.64 0.68 1.61
C LEU A 63 -1.53 2.13 2.07
N MET A 64 -0.32 2.70 2.04
CA MET A 64 -0.04 4.04 2.55
C MET A 64 0.03 5.12 1.46
N VAL A 65 0.46 4.76 0.26
CA VAL A 65 0.74 5.73 -0.81
C VAL A 65 -0.47 5.84 -1.74
N LYS A 66 -0.78 7.08 -2.14
CA LYS A 66 -1.80 7.35 -3.16
C LYS A 66 -1.34 6.76 -4.50
N ILE A 67 -2.28 6.23 -5.27
CA ILE A 67 -1.99 5.83 -6.65
C ILE A 67 -1.97 7.12 -7.47
N PRO A 68 -0.90 7.42 -8.21
CA PRO A 68 -0.84 8.64 -9.02
C PRO A 68 -2.06 8.76 -9.93
N HIS A 69 -2.68 9.94 -9.94
CA HIS A 69 -3.82 10.28 -10.81
C HIS A 69 -5.10 9.45 -10.62
N ILE A 70 -5.16 8.59 -9.59
CA ILE A 70 -6.33 7.79 -9.27
C ILE A 70 -6.80 8.14 -7.85
N ASN A 71 -7.96 8.80 -7.77
CA ASN A 71 -8.55 9.15 -6.49
C ASN A 71 -8.99 7.90 -5.71
N GLU A 72 -8.83 7.92 -4.37
CA GLU A 72 -9.16 6.76 -3.54
C GLU A 72 -10.67 6.50 -3.43
N ASP A 73 -11.50 7.54 -3.54
CA ASP A 73 -12.95 7.44 -3.46
C ASP A 73 -13.55 6.58 -4.59
N ILE A 74 -12.88 6.53 -5.75
CA ILE A 74 -13.36 5.79 -6.92
C ILE A 74 -12.81 4.36 -7.01
N LEU A 75 -11.88 3.95 -6.12
CA LEU A 75 -11.25 2.63 -6.20
C LEU A 75 -12.25 1.48 -6.12
N LEU A 76 -13.23 1.58 -5.22
CA LEU A 76 -14.26 0.56 -5.10
C LEU A 76 -15.08 0.44 -6.39
N THR A 77 -15.46 1.57 -6.97
CA THR A 77 -16.21 1.64 -8.23
C THR A 77 -15.41 1.03 -9.38
N ILE A 78 -14.13 1.37 -9.50
CA ILE A 78 -13.23 0.80 -10.51
C ILE A 78 -13.21 -0.74 -10.40
N CYS A 79 -12.99 -1.28 -9.20
CA CYS A 79 -12.92 -2.72 -9.01
C CYS A 79 -14.24 -3.42 -9.36
N GLN A 80 -15.37 -2.89 -8.89
CA GLN A 80 -16.69 -3.46 -9.16
C GLN A 80 -17.03 -3.43 -10.65
N GLN A 81 -16.73 -2.33 -11.35
CA GLN A 81 -17.01 -2.22 -12.77
C GLN A 81 -16.05 -3.11 -13.58
N ALA A 82 -14.76 -3.17 -13.26
CA ALA A 82 -13.83 -4.10 -13.92
C ALA A 82 -14.27 -5.57 -13.79
N GLU A 83 -14.73 -5.97 -12.60
CA GLU A 83 -15.33 -7.29 -12.37
C GLU A 83 -16.60 -7.50 -13.23
N TRP A 84 -17.48 -6.51 -13.30
CA TRP A 84 -18.72 -6.60 -14.09
C TRP A 84 -18.46 -6.68 -15.60
N PHE A 85 -17.46 -5.96 -16.10
CA PHE A 85 -16.99 -6.03 -17.49
C PHE A 85 -16.13 -7.28 -17.77
N ASN A 86 -15.89 -8.12 -16.76
CA ASN A 86 -15.02 -9.29 -16.84
C ASN A 86 -13.63 -8.94 -17.41
N THR A 87 -13.00 -7.88 -16.93
CA THR A 87 -11.69 -7.42 -17.40
C THR A 87 -10.76 -7.03 -16.24
N SER A 88 -9.50 -6.71 -16.54
CA SER A 88 -8.55 -6.23 -15.55
C SER A 88 -8.89 -4.79 -15.11
N ILE A 89 -8.39 -4.37 -13.94
CA ILE A 89 -8.59 -3.00 -13.48
C ILE A 89 -7.87 -2.03 -14.43
N ALA A 90 -6.68 -2.41 -14.89
CA ALA A 90 -5.92 -1.62 -15.86
C ALA A 90 -6.68 -1.42 -17.18
N ASP A 91 -7.19 -2.49 -17.78
CA ASP A 91 -7.89 -2.43 -19.07
C ASP A 91 -9.21 -1.67 -18.94
N PHE A 92 -9.95 -1.90 -17.86
CA PHE A 92 -11.16 -1.12 -17.58
C PHE A 92 -10.86 0.39 -17.52
N VAL A 93 -9.82 0.80 -16.79
CA VAL A 93 -9.43 2.21 -16.70
C VAL A 93 -8.98 2.75 -18.06
N ARG A 94 -8.17 2.01 -18.82
CA ARG A 94 -7.72 2.43 -20.16
C ARG A 94 -8.90 2.55 -21.14
N TYR A 95 -9.87 1.64 -21.07
CA TYR A 95 -11.10 1.70 -21.84
C TYR A 95 -11.91 2.96 -21.51
N LYS A 96 -12.15 3.24 -20.22
CA LYS A 96 -12.85 4.45 -19.78
C LYS A 96 -12.14 5.74 -20.19
N MET A 97 -10.82 5.71 -20.24
CA MET A 97 -10.03 6.84 -20.73
C MET A 97 -10.01 6.98 -22.25
N GLY A 98 -10.58 6.03 -23.01
CA GLY A 98 -10.56 6.05 -24.47
C GLY A 98 -9.20 5.68 -25.08
N LEU A 99 -8.32 5.05 -24.29
CA LEU A 99 -7.01 4.57 -24.72
C LEU A 99 -7.07 3.18 -25.38
N MET A 100 -8.24 2.54 -25.31
CA MET A 100 -8.54 1.29 -26.01
C MET A 100 -10.04 1.21 -26.30
N GLU A 101 -10.41 0.54 -27.39
CA GLU A 101 -11.81 0.46 -27.84
C GLU A 101 -12.62 -0.62 -27.13
N THR A 102 -12.00 -1.74 -26.77
CA THR A 102 -12.67 -2.85 -26.08
C THR A 102 -11.71 -3.45 -25.08
N PRO A 103 -12.12 -3.60 -23.81
CA PRO A 103 -11.27 -4.24 -22.80
C PRO A 103 -11.12 -5.73 -23.12
N GLU A 104 -9.92 -6.26 -22.94
CA GLU A 104 -9.70 -7.69 -23.10
C GLU A 104 -10.44 -8.43 -21.98
N PRO A 105 -11.27 -9.43 -22.29
CA PRO A 105 -11.90 -10.24 -21.26
C PRO A 105 -10.80 -10.97 -20.50
N ASN A 106 -10.84 -10.90 -19.18
CA ASN A 106 -10.08 -11.85 -18.38
C ASN A 106 -10.57 -13.24 -18.80
N GLU A 107 -9.65 -14.05 -19.31
CA GLU A 107 -9.89 -15.48 -19.44
C GLU A 107 -10.39 -15.92 -18.06
N LEU A 108 -11.61 -16.50 -18.03
CA LEU A 108 -12.19 -17.02 -16.80
C LEU A 108 -11.21 -18.03 -16.22
N ASN A 109 -10.34 -17.56 -15.33
CA ASN A 109 -9.52 -18.42 -14.50
C ASN A 109 -10.53 -19.15 -13.63
N LYS A 110 -10.95 -20.33 -14.09
CA LYS A 110 -11.77 -21.30 -13.33
C LYS A 110 -11.10 -21.75 -12.03
N ASN A 111 -9.86 -21.31 -11.79
CA ASN A 111 -9.20 -21.42 -10.51
C ASN A 111 -9.58 -20.18 -9.70
N GLU A 112 -10.50 -20.35 -8.74
CA GLU A 112 -10.79 -19.33 -7.74
C GLU A 112 -9.47 -18.74 -7.20
N GLU A 113 -9.25 -17.44 -7.37
CA GLU A 113 -8.08 -16.74 -6.83
C GLU A 113 -8.01 -17.02 -5.33
N LYS A 114 -7.07 -17.88 -4.91
CA LYS A 114 -6.93 -18.22 -3.49
C LYS A 114 -6.40 -17.02 -2.74
N LEU A 115 -7.28 -16.39 -1.97
CA LEU A 115 -6.94 -15.30 -1.07
C LEU A 115 -6.18 -15.84 0.15
N GLU A 116 -5.07 -15.18 0.48
CA GLU A 116 -4.24 -15.49 1.64
C GLU A 116 -4.19 -14.30 2.59
N ASN A 117 -4.14 -14.58 3.89
CA ASN A 117 -3.84 -13.59 4.89
C ASN A 117 -2.32 -13.39 4.98
N LYS A 118 -1.88 -12.13 5.03
CA LYS A 118 -0.49 -11.75 5.33
C LYS A 118 -0.47 -10.86 6.56
N ILE A 119 0.44 -11.17 7.48
CA ILE A 119 0.68 -10.35 8.67
C ILE A 119 1.77 -9.34 8.32
N LEU A 120 1.44 -8.06 8.45
CA LEU A 120 2.34 -6.94 8.26
C LEU A 120 2.67 -6.32 9.62
N TYR A 121 3.96 -6.11 9.90
CA TYR A 121 4.43 -5.43 11.10
C TYR A 121 4.82 -3.99 10.76
N VAL A 122 4.02 -3.02 11.20
CA VAL A 122 4.17 -1.58 10.88
C VAL A 122 4.27 -0.75 12.16
N SER A 123 4.66 0.52 12.05
CA SER A 123 4.55 1.46 13.18
C SER A 123 3.08 1.67 13.57
N ASN A 124 2.83 2.13 14.80
CA ASN A 124 1.47 2.42 15.25
C ASN A 124 0.81 3.53 14.40
N ASP A 125 1.60 4.50 13.94
CA ASP A 125 1.09 5.59 13.08
C ASP A 125 0.73 5.10 11.69
N ASN A 126 1.54 4.22 11.09
CA ASN A 126 1.21 3.59 9.81
C ASN A 126 -0.09 2.78 9.93
N LYS A 127 -0.28 2.04 11.03
CA LYS A 127 -1.54 1.33 11.29
C LYS A 127 -2.74 2.27 11.36
N LYS A 128 -2.62 3.42 12.02
CA LYS A 128 -3.69 4.43 12.09
C LYS A 128 -4.00 5.02 10.72
N ILE A 129 -2.97 5.34 9.93
CA ILE A 129 -3.13 5.87 8.56
C ILE A 129 -3.89 4.86 7.69
N ILE A 130 -3.43 3.61 7.67
CA ILE A 130 -4.07 2.55 6.86
C ILE A 130 -5.53 2.36 7.29
N LYS A 131 -5.81 2.34 8.60
CA LYS A 131 -7.17 2.20 9.12
C LYS A 131 -8.06 3.37 8.68
N ARG A 132 -7.57 4.60 8.82
CA ARG A 132 -8.28 5.82 8.41
C ARG A 132 -8.56 5.83 6.91
N ASN A 133 -7.61 5.41 6.07
CA ASN A 133 -7.82 5.35 4.62
C ASN A 133 -8.93 4.35 4.26
N ALA A 134 -8.96 3.19 4.91
CA ALA A 134 -10.03 2.20 4.72
C ALA A 134 -11.40 2.76 5.16
N GLU A 135 -11.46 3.41 6.33
CA GLU A 135 -12.68 4.03 6.86
C GLU A 135 -13.20 5.16 5.96
N ASN A 136 -12.31 5.99 5.41
CA ASN A 136 -12.66 7.10 4.53
C ASN A 136 -13.42 6.65 3.28
N ILE A 137 -13.16 5.44 2.78
CA ILE A 137 -13.85 4.87 1.62
C ILE A 137 -14.88 3.80 2.02
N GLY A 138 -15.24 3.73 3.30
CA GLY A 138 -16.30 2.87 3.82
C GLY A 138 -15.98 1.37 3.80
N LEU A 139 -14.71 0.99 3.79
CA LEU A 139 -14.29 -0.41 3.70
C LEU A 139 -13.71 -0.96 5.00
N SER A 140 -13.92 -2.26 5.23
CA SER A 140 -13.12 -2.99 6.22
C SER A 140 -11.66 -3.03 5.79
N LEU A 141 -10.75 -3.09 6.76
CA LEU A 141 -9.31 -3.17 6.49
C LEU A 141 -8.94 -4.35 5.57
N TYR A 142 -9.64 -5.48 5.70
CA TYR A 142 -9.46 -6.65 4.84
C TYR A 142 -9.79 -6.33 3.39
N ARG A 143 -11.00 -5.82 3.11
CA ARG A 143 -11.44 -5.51 1.74
C ARG A 143 -10.65 -4.35 1.15
N TYR A 144 -10.34 -3.34 1.96
CA TYR A 144 -9.44 -2.25 1.57
C TYR A 144 -8.09 -2.80 1.13
N SER A 145 -7.46 -3.67 1.92
CA SER A 145 -6.14 -4.18 1.59
C SER A 145 -6.12 -4.99 0.29
N GLU A 146 -7.13 -5.84 0.08
CA GLU A 146 -7.29 -6.62 -1.15
C GLU A 146 -7.37 -5.71 -2.39
N ILE A 147 -8.28 -4.73 -2.37
CA ILE A 147 -8.50 -3.79 -3.47
C ILE A 147 -7.26 -2.92 -3.68
N LYS A 148 -6.75 -2.30 -2.61
CA LYS A 148 -5.68 -1.30 -2.69
C LYS A 148 -4.38 -1.92 -3.20
N ILE A 149 -4.03 -3.15 -2.78
CA ILE A 149 -2.83 -3.83 -3.28
C ILE A 149 -2.99 -4.14 -4.78
N LYS A 150 -4.13 -4.68 -5.19
CA LYS A 150 -4.40 -5.00 -6.61
C LYS A 150 -4.40 -3.75 -7.48
N ALA A 151 -5.15 -2.72 -7.09
CA ALA A 151 -5.20 -1.44 -7.79
C ALA A 151 -3.82 -0.77 -7.86
N THR A 152 -3.02 -0.80 -6.79
CA THR A 152 -1.66 -0.24 -6.84
C THR A 152 -0.76 -1.00 -7.81
N TYR A 153 -0.89 -2.32 -7.88
CA TYR A 153 -0.10 -3.14 -8.80
C TYR A 153 -0.42 -2.84 -10.27
N GLU A 154 -1.71 -2.66 -10.58
CA GLU A 154 -2.20 -2.44 -11.95
C GLU A 154 -2.13 -0.97 -12.38
N LEU A 155 -2.31 -0.01 -11.46
CA LEU A 155 -2.55 1.39 -11.82
C LEU A 155 -1.40 2.37 -11.55
N LYS A 156 -0.34 1.98 -10.81
CA LYS A 156 0.71 2.92 -10.35
C LYS A 156 1.37 3.74 -11.46
N ASP A 157 1.45 3.20 -12.67
CA ASP A 157 2.05 3.83 -13.85
C ASP A 157 1.16 3.59 -15.09
N ILE A 158 -0.17 3.71 -14.92
CA ILE A 158 -1.15 3.33 -15.96
C ILE A 158 -1.16 4.28 -17.17
N PHE A 159 -0.75 5.53 -16.98
CA PHE A 159 -0.71 6.55 -18.01
C PHE A 159 0.73 6.98 -18.30
N THR A 160 1.02 7.14 -19.59
CA THR A 160 2.25 7.76 -20.07
C THR A 160 2.19 9.28 -19.91
N PHE A 161 3.34 9.94 -20.00
CA PHE A 161 3.40 11.40 -19.95
C PHE A 161 2.59 12.06 -21.07
N GLU A 162 2.63 11.51 -22.29
CA GLU A 162 1.88 12.04 -23.44
C GLU A 162 0.36 11.92 -23.22
N GLU A 163 -0.12 10.77 -22.73
CA GLU A 163 -1.52 10.57 -22.37
C GLU A 163 -1.95 11.57 -21.27
N LEU A 164 -1.14 11.77 -20.23
CA LEU A 164 -1.43 12.75 -19.17
C LEU A 164 -1.50 14.19 -19.70
N MET A 165 -0.65 14.55 -20.66
CA MET A 165 -0.69 15.87 -21.30
C MET A 165 -1.95 16.06 -22.14
N GLN A 166 -2.37 15.02 -22.87
CA GLN A 166 -3.64 15.04 -23.60
C GLN A 166 -4.82 15.22 -22.63
N PHE A 167 -4.87 14.42 -21.56
CA PHE A 167 -5.95 14.51 -20.56
C PHE A 167 -5.99 15.86 -19.88
N LYS A 168 -4.83 16.49 -19.65
CA LYS A 168 -4.77 17.84 -19.09
C LYS A 168 -5.38 18.88 -20.03
N ALA A 169 -5.10 18.78 -21.33
CA ALA A 169 -5.70 19.66 -22.33
C ALA A 169 -7.22 19.43 -22.44
N GLU A 170 -7.67 18.18 -22.37
CA GLU A 170 -9.09 17.85 -22.35
C GLU A 170 -9.78 18.35 -21.09
N ALA A 171 -9.18 18.18 -19.92
CA ALA A 171 -9.71 18.63 -18.63
C ALA A 171 -10.01 20.13 -18.60
N MET A 172 -9.16 20.94 -19.25
CA MET A 172 -9.37 22.39 -19.40
C MET A 172 -10.65 22.74 -20.16
N ASN A 173 -11.12 21.87 -21.08
CA ASN A 173 -12.38 22.11 -21.79
C ASN A 173 -13.62 21.88 -20.90
N TYR A 174 -13.44 21.23 -19.74
CA TYR A 174 -14.49 20.96 -18.76
C TYR A 174 -14.34 21.79 -17.48
N ASP A 175 -13.38 22.72 -17.43
CA ASP A 175 -13.00 23.47 -16.22
C ASP A 175 -12.67 22.55 -15.01
N LEU A 176 -12.02 21.41 -15.27
CA LEU A 176 -11.63 20.43 -14.25
C LEU A 176 -10.11 20.33 -14.09
N GLU A 177 -9.67 19.98 -12.88
CA GLU A 177 -8.30 19.53 -12.67
C GLU A 177 -8.08 18.13 -13.26
N LEU A 178 -6.82 17.78 -13.56
CA LEU A 178 -6.48 16.50 -14.23
C LEU A 178 -7.05 15.27 -13.50
N ASP A 179 -6.86 15.20 -12.18
CA ASP A 179 -7.32 14.05 -11.39
C ASP A 179 -8.86 14.01 -11.28
N GLU A 180 -9.52 15.17 -11.31
CA GLU A 180 -10.99 15.28 -11.34
C GLU A 180 -11.55 14.83 -12.69
N TYR A 181 -10.89 15.23 -13.78
CA TYR A 181 -11.23 14.79 -15.13
C TYR A 181 -11.09 13.28 -15.29
N ILE A 182 -9.98 12.70 -14.82
CA ILE A 182 -9.77 11.25 -14.85
C ILE A 182 -10.86 10.54 -14.03
N ALA A 183 -11.17 11.04 -12.83
CA ALA A 183 -12.23 10.46 -12.01
C ALA A 183 -13.62 10.57 -12.68
N MET A 184 -13.92 11.68 -13.34
CA MET A 184 -15.16 11.88 -14.11
C MET A 184 -15.25 10.87 -15.26
N ARG A 185 -14.18 10.72 -16.05
CA ARG A 185 -14.11 9.79 -17.19
C ARG A 185 -14.27 8.33 -16.78
N ILE A 186 -13.69 7.94 -15.65
CA ILE A 186 -13.83 6.57 -15.12
C ILE A 186 -15.26 6.30 -14.61
N LYS A 187 -15.92 7.30 -14.01
CA LYS A 187 -17.28 7.20 -13.47
C LYS A 187 -18.37 7.19 -14.55
N GLY A 188 -18.19 7.94 -15.64
CA GLY A 188 -19.10 8.01 -16.79
C GLY A 188 -19.03 6.77 -17.66
#